data_AF-A0A935VIU8-F1
#
_entry.id   AF-A0A935VIU8-F1
#
_cell.length_a   1.000
_cell.length_b   1.000
_cell.length_c   1.000
_cell.angle_alpha   90.00
_cell.angle_beta   90.00
_cell.angle_gamma   90.00
#
_symmetry.space_group_name_H-M   'P 1'
#
loop_
_entity.id
_entity.type
_entity.pdbx_description
1 polymer ?
#
loop_
_entity_poly.entity_id
_entity_poly.type
_entity_poly.pdbx_seq_one_letter_code
_entity_poly.pdbx_strand_id
1 'polypeptide(L)' 'MTLKNTIGVPFDYDMVWAYNGNIAKIKNEGKFGYINLQGKVIAKPIYDEVWGLTNGVILVKRIQSTVILPKQVL' A
#
# COMPACT_ATOMS: atom_id res chain seq x y z
N MET A 1 32.28 -10.56 4.87
CA MET A 1 31.41 -10.13 3.76
C MET A 1 30.02 -9.89 4.32
N THR A 2 29.62 -8.64 4.48
CA THR A 2 28.32 -8.29 5.08
C THR A 2 27.28 -8.23 3.97
N LEU A 3 26.21 -9.02 4.06
CA LEU A 3 25.11 -9.01 3.10
C LEU A 3 24.46 -7.62 3.13
N LYS A 4 24.76 -6.76 2.14
CA LYS A 4 24.03 -5.51 1.85
C LYS A 4 22.70 -5.82 1.15
N ASN A 5 21.91 -6.74 1.69
CA ASN A 5 20.57 -7.04 1.20
C ASN A 5 19.51 -6.48 2.16
N THR A 6 19.76 -5.28 2.67
CA THR A 6 18.82 -4.57 3.54
C THR A 6 17.73 -3.98 2.65
N ILE A 7 16.53 -4.53 2.72
CA ILE A 7 15.33 -3.97 2.07
C ILE A 7 15.09 -2.58 2.66
N GLY A 8 15.19 -1.54 1.83
CA GLY A 8 15.08 -0.14 2.26
C GLY A 8 13.63 0.32 2.41
N VAL A 9 12.76 -0.50 2.99
CA VAL A 9 11.37 -0.10 3.24
C VAL A 9 11.34 0.69 4.55
N PRO A 10 10.83 1.94 4.55
CA PRO A 10 10.64 2.70 5.77
C PRO A 10 9.83 1.90 6.80
N PHE A 11 10.14 2.04 8.08
CA PHE A 11 9.43 1.37 9.18
C PHE A 11 8.05 1.98 9.48
N ASP A 12 7.58 2.91 8.65
CA ASP A 12 6.35 3.70 8.83
C ASP A 12 5.07 2.92 8.43
N TYR A 13 5.15 1.58 8.30
CA TYR A 13 4.05 0.76 7.83
C TYR A 13 3.67 -0.30 8.86
N ASP A 14 2.37 -0.44 9.13
CA ASP A 14 1.81 -1.46 10.02
C ASP A 14 2.21 -2.86 9.59
N MET A 15 2.21 -3.13 8.28
CA MET A 15 2.55 -4.43 7.71
C MET A 15 3.21 -4.29 6.34
N VAL A 16 4.20 -5.15 6.08
CA VAL A 16 4.89 -5.27 4.80
C VAL A 16 4.90 -6.74 4.38
N TRP A 17 4.42 -7.03 3.18
CA TRP A 17 4.50 -8.35 2.57
C TRP A 17 5.31 -8.29 1.29
N ALA A 18 6.37 -9.10 1.20
CA ALA A 18 7.12 -9.27 -0.04
C ALA A 18 6.22 -9.86 -1.14
N TYR A 19 6.30 -9.33 -2.34
CA TYR A 19 5.49 -9.78 -3.47
C TYR A 19 6.32 -9.76 -4.77
N ASN A 20 6.48 -10.91 -5.44
CA ASN A 20 7.25 -11.01 -6.69
C ASN A 20 8.61 -10.29 -6.70
N GLY A 21 9.49 -10.61 -5.73
CA GLY A 21 10.94 -10.32 -5.73
C GLY A 21 11.43 -8.87 -5.83
N ASN A 22 10.61 -7.93 -6.30
CA ASN A 22 10.96 -6.56 -6.66
C ASN A 22 9.95 -5.53 -6.12
N ILE A 23 8.78 -5.98 -5.67
CA ILE A 23 7.76 -5.14 -5.05
C ILE A 23 7.32 -5.72 -3.71
N ALA A 24 6.76 -4.88 -2.85
CA ALA A 24 6.17 -5.29 -1.60
C ALA A 24 4.83 -4.59 -1.44
N LYS A 25 3.85 -5.35 -0.96
CA LYS A 25 2.57 -4.83 -0.50
C LYS A 25 2.79 -4.21 0.87
N ILE A 26 2.37 -2.97 1.05
CA ILE A 26 2.44 -2.25 2.32
C ILE A 26 1.04 -1.98 2.84
N LYS A 27 0.86 -1.93 4.15
CA LYS A 27 -0.36 -1.48 4.80
C LYS A 27 -0.04 -0.36 5.79
N ASN A 28 -0.81 0.71 5.73
CA ASN A 28 -0.76 1.83 6.67
C ASN A 28 -2.18 2.25 7.03
N GLU A 29 -2.48 2.42 8.31
CA GLU A 29 -3.78 2.91 8.81
C GLU A 29 -4.96 2.13 8.21
N GLY A 30 -4.82 0.82 8.05
CA GLY A 30 -5.86 -0.04 7.47
C GLY A 30 -5.92 -0.05 5.94
N LYS A 31 -5.18 0.80 5.24
CA LYS A 31 -5.17 0.90 3.77
C LYS A 31 -3.92 0.26 3.16
N PHE A 32 -4.06 -0.25 1.95
CA PHE A 32 -3.02 -0.96 1.22
C PHE A 32 -2.42 -0.13 0.10
N GLY A 33 -1.12 -0.34 -0.14
CA GLY A 33 -0.34 0.25 -1.22
C GLY A 33 0.82 -0.67 -1.65
N TYR A 34 1.72 -0.15 -2.46
CA TYR A 34 2.90 -0.87 -2.96
C TYR A 34 4.16 -0.02 -2.88
N ILE A 35 5.26 -0.67 -2.55
CA ILE A 35 6.60 -0.08 -2.49
C ILE A 35 7.56 -1.00 -3.26
N ASN A 36 8.61 -0.45 -3.85
CA ASN A 36 9.71 -1.27 -4.36
C ASN A 36 10.72 -1.58 -3.24
N LEU A 37 11.67 -2.48 -3.50
CA LEU A 37 12.71 -2.83 -2.53
C LEU A 37 13.72 -1.70 -2.25
N GLN A 38 13.70 -0.63 -3.05
CA GLN A 38 14.48 0.60 -2.83
C GLN A 38 13.76 1.63 -1.95
N GLY A 39 12.57 1.31 -1.41
CA GLY A 39 11.80 2.22 -0.56
C GLY A 39 10.97 3.27 -1.30
N LYS A 40 10.90 3.20 -2.63
CA LYS A 40 10.06 4.09 -3.43
C LYS A 40 8.62 3.57 -3.44
N VAL A 41 7.69 4.42 -2.99
CA VAL A 41 6.26 4.15 -3.08
C VAL A 41 5.84 4.10 -4.55
N ILE A 42 5.37 2.93 -4.99
CA ILE A 42 4.79 2.71 -6.32
C ILE A 42 3.30 3.12 -6.30
N ALA A 43 2.60 2.74 -5.24
CA ALA A 43 1.20 3.07 -5.02
C ALA A 43 0.98 3.44 -3.55
N LYS A 44 0.35 4.58 -3.28
CA LYS A 44 0.08 5.06 -1.93
C LYS A 44 -0.90 4.12 -1.19
N PRO A 45 -0.82 4.00 0.15
CA PRO A 45 -1.75 3.21 0.94
C PRO A 45 -3.12 3.88 1.01
N ILE A 46 -3.93 3.75 -0.05
CA ILE A 46 -5.27 4.36 -0.15
C ILE A 46 -6.37 3.36 -0.53
N TYR A 47 -6.00 2.09 -0.70
CA TYR A 47 -6.92 1.03 -1.13
C TYR A 47 -7.40 0.21 0.07
N ASP A 48 -8.66 -0.18 0.07
CA ASP A 48 -9.26 -1.01 1.13
C ASP A 48 -8.85 -2.47 0.98
N GLU A 49 -8.74 -2.94 -0.26
CA GLU A 49 -8.31 -4.29 -0.59
C GLU A 49 -7.40 -4.23 -1.81
N VAL A 50 -6.37 -5.07 -1.83
CA VAL A 50 -5.50 -5.29 -2.99
C VAL A 50 -5.30 -6.78 -3.18
N TRP A 51 -5.48 -7.26 -4.41
CA TRP A 51 -5.24 -8.65 -4.79
C TRP A 51 -3.88 -8.80 -5.49
N GLY A 52 -3.49 -10.04 -5.76
CA GLY A 52 -2.22 -10.33 -6.43
C GLY A 52 -2.07 -9.63 -7.79
N LEU A 53 -0.82 -9.43 -8.20
CA LEU A 53 -0.43 -9.04 -9.55
C LEU A 53 -0.61 -10.24 -10.49
N THR A 54 -1.46 -10.08 -11.51
CA THR A 54 -1.56 -11.04 -12.61
C THR A 54 -1.26 -10.30 -13.90
N ASN A 55 -0.26 -10.76 -14.66
CA ASN A 55 0.15 -10.15 -15.93
C ASN A 55 0.46 -8.64 -15.86
N GLY A 56 1.07 -8.17 -14.77
CA GLY A 56 1.38 -6.76 -14.58
C GLY A 56 0.19 -5.88 -14.14
N VAL A 57 -0.99 -6.48 -13.94
CA VAL A 57 -2.21 -5.80 -13.47
C VAL A 57 -2.49 -6.14 -12.01
N ILE A 58 -2.83 -5.12 -11.22
CA ILE A 58 -3.24 -5.26 -9.82
C ILE A 58 -4.71 -4.93 -9.73
N LEU A 59 -5.51 -5.83 -9.16
CA LEU A 59 -6.89 -5.52 -8.81
C LEU A 59 -6.90 -4.85 -7.43
N VAL A 60 -7.63 -3.75 -7.32
CA VAL A 60 -7.74 -2.98 -6.09
C VAL A 60 -9.19 -2.59 -5.84
N LYS A 61 -9.56 -2.46 -4.58
CA LYS A 61 -10.85 -1.91 -4.15
C LYS A 61 -10.59 -0.62 -3.39
N ARG A 62 -11.32 0.44 -3.75
CA ARG A 62 -11.33 1.69 -3.00
C ARG A 62 -12.77 2.06 -2.68
N ILE A 63 -13.11 2.03 -1.41
CA ILE A 63 -14.37 2.48 -0.88
C ILE A 63 -14.24 4.00 -0.66
N GLN A 64 -14.92 4.77 -1.49
CA GLN A 64 -15.09 6.21 -1.26
C GLN A 64 -16.32 6.39 -0.36
N SER A 65 -16.11 6.56 0.95
CA SER A 65 -17.18 6.95 1.86
C SER A 65 -17.44 8.44 1.70
N THR A 66 -18.47 8.83 0.96
CA THR A 66 -18.96 10.21 0.98
C THR A 66 -19.69 10.44 2.31
N VAL A 67 -19.08 11.17 3.24
CA VAL A 67 -19.79 11.68 4.42
C VAL A 67 -20.51 12.97 4.01
N ILE A 68 -21.82 12.90 3.80
CA ILE A 68 -22.64 14.11 3.68
C ILE A 68 -22.86 14.62 5.11
N LEU A 69 -22.20 15.72 5.48
CA LEU A 69 -22.53 16.42 6.73
C LEU A 69 -23.96 16.94 6.61
N PRO A 70 -24.85 16.71 7.60
CA PRO A 70 -26.14 17.39 7.61
C PRO A 70 -25.86 18.90 7.61
N LYS A 71 -26.44 19.61 6.64
CA LYS A 71 -26.47 21.07 6.62
C LYS A 71 -26.98 21.49 7.99
N GLN A 72 -26.12 22.10 8.82
CA GLN A 72 -26.60 22.73 10.05
C GLN A 72 -27.60 23.79 9.58
N VAL A 73 -28.88 23.53 9.86
CA VAL A 73 -29.94 24.51 9.65
C VAL A 73 -29.76 25.52 10.78
N LEU A 74 -29.16 26.67 10.43
CA LEU A 74 -29.36 27.93 11.15
C LEU A 74 -30.53 28.65 10.50
#